data_AF-A0AA38JYP8-F1
#
_entry.id   AF-A0AA38JYP8-F1
#
_cell.length_a   1.000
_cell.length_b   1.000
_cell.length_c   1.000
_cell.angle_alpha   90.00
_cell.angle_beta   90.00
_cell.angle_gamma   90.00
#
_symmetry.space_group_name_H-M   'P 1'
#
loop_
_entity.id
_entity.type
_entity.pdbx_description
1 polymer ?
#
loop_
_entity_poly.entity_id
_entity_poly.type
_entity_poly.pdbx_seq_one_letter_code
_entity_poly.pdbx_strand_id
1 'polypeptide(L)' 'AYKKIANKVLPVPTVMPEYAKTVRRFPEDPLLSLPAVSKHPPPFTPGVRLTQERMDAMGIFENKFLWPEE' A
#
# COMPACT_ATOMS: atom_id res chain seq x y z
N ALA A 1 -7.50 1.55 -46.78
CA ALA A 1 -7.83 0.13 -46.55
C ALA A 1 -7.18 -0.33 -45.26
N TYR A 2 -7.90 -1.07 -44.40
CA TYR A 2 -7.42 -1.51 -43.08
C TYR A 2 -6.53 -2.76 -43.17
N LYS A 3 -5.53 -2.88 -42.30
CA LYS A 3 -4.62 -4.04 -42.29
C LYS A 3 -5.33 -5.28 -41.76
N LYS A 4 -5.31 -6.36 -42.55
CA LYS A 4 -5.87 -7.67 -42.14
C LYS A 4 -5.11 -8.23 -40.94
N ILE A 5 -5.84 -8.82 -39.99
CA ILE A 5 -5.29 -9.45 -38.77
C ILE A 5 -4.28 -10.55 -39.10
N ALA A 6 -4.47 -11.30 -40.19
CA ALA A 6 -3.54 -12.32 -40.65
C ALA A 6 -2.12 -11.78 -40.93
N ASN A 7 -2.00 -10.48 -41.20
CA ASN A 7 -0.71 -9.83 -41.47
C ASN A 7 -0.19 -9.08 -40.22
N LYS A 8 -0.72 -9.36 -39.02
CA LYS A 8 -0.28 -8.73 -37.77
C LYS A 8 1.10 -9.27 -37.40
N VAL A 9 2.06 -8.37 -37.29
CA VAL A 9 3.40 -8.68 -36.79
C VAL A 9 3.38 -8.45 -35.28
N LEU A 10 3.74 -9.48 -34.51
CA LEU A 10 3.97 -9.37 -33.08
C LEU A 10 5.46 -9.10 -32.85
N PRO A 11 5.82 -8.08 -32.06
CA PRO A 11 7.21 -7.86 -31.70
C PRO A 11 7.71 -9.03 -30.85
N VAL A 12 8.96 -9.43 -31.09
CA VAL A 12 9.63 -10.44 -30.26
C VAL A 12 9.92 -9.82 -28.90
N PRO A 13 9.55 -10.46 -27.77
CA PRO A 13 9.90 -9.96 -26.45
C PRO A 13 11.42 -9.93 -26.32
N THR A 14 11.96 -8.73 -26.08
CA THR A 14 13.39 -8.46 -25.91
C THR A 14 13.65 -7.95 -24.50
N VAL A 15 14.92 -7.86 -24.11
CA VAL A 15 15.31 -7.32 -22.80
C VAL A 15 14.96 -5.83 -22.74
N MET A 16 14.38 -5.38 -21.63
CA MET A 16 14.08 -3.97 -21.39
C MET A 16 15.37 -3.13 -21.53
N PRO A 17 15.42 -2.17 -22.47
CA PRO A 17 16.61 -1.38 -22.67
C PRO A 17 16.91 -0.51 -21.45
N GLU A 18 18.20 -0.28 -21.18
CA GLU A 18 18.65 0.40 -19.97
C GLU A 18 18.13 1.82 -19.83
N TYR A 19 18.05 2.57 -20.94
CA TYR A 19 17.46 3.92 -20.96
C TYR A 19 15.97 3.96 -20.62
N ALA A 20 15.25 2.83 -20.76
CA ALA A 20 13.83 2.73 -20.46
C ALA A 20 13.55 2.15 -19.06
N LYS A 21 14.60 1.82 -18.29
CA LYS A 21 14.44 1.32 -16.93
C LYS A 21 14.08 2.47 -15.99
N THR A 22 12.99 2.31 -15.26
CA THR A 22 12.63 3.23 -14.17
C THR A 22 13.63 3.10 -13.02
N VAL A 23 14.46 4.12 -12.82
CA VAL A 23 15.39 4.17 -11.68
C VAL A 23 14.70 4.81 -10.48
N ARG A 24 14.48 4.03 -9.42
CA ARG A 24 13.98 4.55 -8.14
C ARG A 24 15.16 5.07 -7.33
N ARG A 25 15.16 6.37 -7.01
CA ARG A 25 16.20 7.02 -6.17
C ARG A 25 15.54 7.72 -4.99
N PHE A 26 16.16 7.63 -3.83
CA PHE A 26 15.84 8.44 -2.65
C PHE A 26 17.01 9.40 -2.44
N PRO A 27 16.92 10.66 -2.92
CA PRO A 27 18.02 11.62 -2.78
C PRO A 27 18.26 12.02 -1.32
N GLU A 28 17.20 11.99 -0.50
CA GLU A 28 17.21 12.25 0.94
C GLU A 28 16.27 11.26 1.63
N ASP A 29 16.37 11.12 2.94
CA ASP A 29 15.50 10.23 3.71
C ASP A 29 14.05 10.75 3.68
N PRO A 30 13.10 10.01 3.07
CA PRO A 30 11.72 10.46 2.91
C PRO A 30 10.97 10.59 4.24
N LEU A 31 11.49 10.04 5.34
CA LEU A 31 10.86 10.12 6.65
C LEU A 31 11.17 11.41 7.40
N LEU A 32 12.17 12.19 6.96
CA LEU A 32 12.61 13.41 7.66
C LEU A 32 11.53 14.50 7.73
N SER A 33 10.63 14.55 6.74
CA SER A 33 9.54 15.52 6.71
C SER A 33 8.29 15.05 7.46
N LEU A 34 8.25 13.78 7.89
CA LEU A 34 7.07 13.21 8.51
C LEU A 34 7.00 13.58 10.00
N PRO A 35 5.80 13.92 10.51
CA PRO A 35 5.62 14.12 11.93
C PRO A 35 5.78 12.79 12.66
N ALA A 36 6.48 12.83 13.80
CA ALA A 36 6.56 11.68 14.69
C ALA A 36 5.17 11.40 15.29
N VAL A 37 4.70 10.15 15.14
CA VAL A 37 3.44 9.68 15.70
C VAL A 37 3.72 8.89 16.99
N SER A 38 2.90 9.10 18.02
CA SER A 38 2.97 8.29 19.24
C SER A 38 2.67 6.82 18.91
N LYS A 39 3.47 5.91 19.46
CA LYS A 39 3.20 4.47 19.36
C LYS A 39 1.94 4.05 20.11
N HIS A 40 1.54 4.83 21.11
CA HIS A 40 0.36 4.55 21.92
C HIS A 40 -0.79 5.46 21.49
N PRO A 41 -1.82 4.92 20.82
CA PRO A 41 -3.00 5.69 20.45
C PRO A 41 -3.84 6.02 21.70
N PRO A 42 -4.66 7.07 21.65
CA PRO A 42 -5.65 7.33 22.69
C PRO A 42 -6.69 6.21 22.76
N PRO A 43 -7.39 6.06 23.90
CA PRO A 43 -8.49 5.11 24.02
C PRO A 43 -9.59 5.40 22.99
N PHE A 44 -10.20 4.34 22.47
CA PHE A 44 -11.26 4.45 21.47
C PHE A 44 -12.50 5.14 22.04
N THR A 45 -13.10 6.05 21.25
CA THR A 45 -14.39 6.68 21.56
C THR A 45 -15.37 6.49 20.41
N PRO A 46 -16.61 6.02 20.66
CA PRO A 46 -17.59 5.79 19.61
C PRO A 46 -18.01 7.09 18.94
N GLY A 47 -18.09 7.05 17.60
CA GLY A 47 -18.50 8.19 16.77
C GLY A 47 -19.69 7.86 15.88
N VAL A 48 -20.06 8.81 15.01
CA VAL A 48 -21.27 8.70 14.17
C VAL A 48 -21.24 7.48 13.23
N ARG A 49 -20.06 7.14 12.71
CA ARG A 49 -19.90 6.03 11.74
C ARG A 49 -19.51 4.71 12.39
N LEU A 50 -18.83 4.79 13.53
CA LEU A 50 -18.21 3.67 14.21
C LEU A 50 -18.66 3.67 15.66
N THR A 51 -19.73 2.92 15.92
CA THR A 51 -20.30 2.73 17.25
C THR A 51 -19.54 1.65 18.01
N GLN A 52 -19.72 1.63 19.33
CA GLN A 52 -19.10 0.63 20.20
C GLN A 52 -19.47 -0.79 19.78
N GLU A 53 -20.76 -1.04 19.52
CA GLU A 53 -21.26 -2.35 19.08
C GLU A 53 -20.57 -2.87 17.82
N ARG A 54 -20.27 -1.97 16.86
CA ARG A 54 -19.57 -2.34 15.63
C ARG A 54 -18.10 -2.61 15.87
N MET A 55 -17.46 -1.87 16.79
CA MET A 55 -16.08 -2.14 17.18
C MET A 55 -15.93 -3.49 17.86
N ASP A 56 -16.82 -3.79 18.80
CA ASP A 56 -16.79 -5.04 19.54
C ASP A 56 -17.04 -6.24 18.61
N ALA A 57 -17.99 -6.11 17.67
CA ALA A 57 -18.28 -7.15 16.68
C ALA A 57 -17.14 -7.43 15.69
N MET A 58 -16.18 -6.51 15.52
CA MET A 58 -15.03 -6.73 14.63
C MET A 58 -13.98 -7.68 15.24
N GLY A 59 -14.01 -7.93 16.56
CA GLY A 59 -13.12 -8.89 17.21
C GLY A 59 -11.62 -8.59 17.06
N ILE A 60 -11.26 -7.33 16.82
CA ILE A 60 -9.88 -6.92 16.45
C ILE A 60 -8.86 -7.31 17.52
N PHE A 61 -9.28 -7.27 18.79
CA PHE A 61 -8.44 -7.57 19.95
C PHE A 61 -8.56 -9.00 20.48
N GLU A 62 -9.39 -9.85 19.86
CA GLU A 62 -9.56 -11.25 20.27
C GLU A 62 -8.36 -12.11 19.86
N ASN A 63 -7.76 -11.75 18.72
CA ASN A 63 -6.53 -12.36 18.29
C ASN A 63 -5.39 -11.75 19.11
N LYS A 64 -4.64 -12.60 19.82
CA LYS A 64 -3.36 -12.27 20.47
C LYS A 64 -2.26 -11.99 19.44
N PHE A 65 -2.58 -11.13 18.49
CA PHE A 65 -1.73 -10.82 17.35
C PHE A 65 -0.55 -9.95 17.79
N LEU A 66 -0.80 -9.00 18.71
CA LEU A 66 0.24 -8.15 19.27
C LEU A 66 1.03 -8.87 20.37
N TRP A 67 2.33 -8.61 20.39
CA TRP A 67 3.22 -9.03 21.45
C TRP A 67 3.06 -8.11 22.66
N PRO A 68 3.42 -8.53 23.89
CA PRO A 68 3.27 -7.68 25.08
C PRO A 68 4.06 -6.36 25.02
N GLU A 69 5.07 -6.29 24.16
CA GLU A 69 5.92 -5.12 23.94
C GLU A 69 5.35 -4.14 22.89
N GLU A 70 4.31 -4.54 22.13
CA GLU A 70 3.61 -3.74 21.11
C GLU A 70 2.25 -3.24 21.59
#